data_AF-A0AAE6KW30-F1
#
_entry.id   AF-A0AAE6KW30-F1
#
_cell.length_a   1.000
_cell.length_b   1.000
_cell.length_c   1.000
_cell.angle_alpha   90.00
_cell.angle_beta   90.00
_cell.angle_gamma   90.00
#
_symmetry.space_group_name_H-M   'P 1'
#
loop_
_entity.id
_entity.type
_entity.pdbx_description
1 polymer ?
#
loop_
_entity_poly.entity_id
_entity_poly.type
_entity_poly.pdbx_seq_one_letter_code
_entity_poly.pdbx_strand_id
1 'polypeptide(L)'
;MGGAETAGDARYQELFNGADVSLWEEDFTAVSAALDGLRASGVQDLRAWLAARPRFAMEAAEWVKVVDVNEATVRLLEARTRDEVLRTLSVSRSRVFVPETSKAFTAELLLFWEGGTRLEVETELQTLGGRRIEVMLTLTRPSRERSDRVFVTMREVTAQKASQRARQESEARFRNMADHAPVMLWVTDVTGRCIYLSRTWYEFTGQTEAEGLGFGWLKAVHPDDSEHSGAVFLGANARRSPFRLDYRLRRKDGEYRWAIDSASPRFGLDGEFLGYIGSVIDISERKQVEQDRERLLTAMDEAIRLRDEFLAVASHELKTPLTPLNLKLQTLARAAQERRGPELLERLPADLEVMQRQVKRLSTLVGELLDVTLISSGQLRLEPEPVDLGALVQEVAARFEGESQRTGTPIQAELDEVVVGQWDRMRLEQAVSNLLANALKYGVGHPVHLQAGRTAEHAWFSVRDEGIGIPLDAVGRIFEKFERAVSERHYGGLGLGLYVTRQNVRAMGGTIDVRSTLGQGATFTVRLPCQVSSESAAREKAS
;
A
#
# COMPACT_ATOMS: atom_id res chain seq x y z
N MET A 1 18.56 -95.61 -3.03
CA MET A 1 18.52 -94.23 -2.48
C MET A 1 19.01 -93.15 -3.46
N GLY A 2 19.77 -93.46 -4.53
CA GLY A 2 20.29 -92.43 -5.46
C GLY A 2 19.32 -91.77 -6.47
N GLY A 3 18.03 -92.13 -6.48
CA GLY A 3 17.03 -91.57 -7.41
C GLY A 3 16.24 -90.36 -6.87
N ALA A 4 16.26 -90.14 -5.55
CA ALA A 4 15.50 -89.05 -4.91
C ALA A 4 16.32 -87.75 -4.78
N GLU A 5 17.63 -87.85 -4.52
CA GLU A 5 18.55 -86.70 -4.51
C GLU A 5 18.71 -86.08 -5.91
N THR A 6 18.86 -86.92 -6.95
CA THR A 6 19.01 -86.47 -8.34
C THR A 6 17.76 -85.77 -8.91
N ALA A 7 16.56 -86.15 -8.47
CA ALA A 7 15.32 -85.49 -8.85
C ALA A 7 15.09 -84.16 -8.10
N GLY A 8 15.58 -84.05 -6.86
CA GLY A 8 15.55 -82.82 -6.07
C GLY A 8 16.46 -81.74 -6.65
N ASP A 9 17.68 -82.11 -7.02
CA ASP A 9 18.67 -81.20 -7.62
C ASP A 9 18.23 -80.69 -8.99
N ALA A 10 17.66 -81.55 -9.84
CA ALA A 10 17.12 -81.14 -11.14
C ALA A 10 15.98 -80.14 -11.00
N ARG A 11 15.04 -80.37 -10.07
CA ARG A 11 13.92 -79.46 -9.80
C ARG A 11 14.38 -78.13 -9.19
N TYR A 12 15.40 -78.16 -8.34
CA TYR A 12 16.02 -76.94 -7.81
C TYR A 12 16.65 -76.11 -8.92
N GLN A 13 17.45 -76.72 -9.80
CA GLN A 13 18.08 -76.03 -10.92
C GLN A 13 17.06 -75.47 -11.92
N GLU A 14 15.96 -76.19 -12.19
CA GLU A 14 14.87 -75.68 -13.02
C GLU A 14 14.18 -74.45 -12.41
N LEU A 15 13.87 -74.47 -11.11
CA LEU A 15 13.23 -73.34 -10.41
C LEU A 15 14.19 -72.15 -10.26
N PHE A 16 15.47 -72.41 -9.98
CA PHE A 16 16.50 -71.40 -9.80
C PHE A 16 16.80 -70.66 -11.11
N ASN A 17 16.95 -71.39 -12.22
CA ASN A 17 17.21 -70.81 -13.55
C ASN A 17 15.94 -70.27 -14.23
N GLY A 18 14.77 -70.83 -13.92
CA GLY A 18 13.48 -70.36 -14.43
C GLY A 18 12.96 -69.10 -13.73
N ALA A 19 13.57 -68.65 -12.64
CA ALA A 19 13.19 -67.42 -11.97
C ALA A 19 13.62 -66.18 -12.77
N ASP A 20 12.68 -65.26 -13.01
CA ASP A 20 12.92 -63.98 -13.70
C ASP A 20 13.61 -62.93 -12.81
N VAL A 21 13.78 -63.22 -11.53
CA VAL A 21 14.49 -62.37 -10.57
C VAL A 21 15.93 -62.86 -10.47
N SER A 22 16.89 -61.93 -10.42
CA SER A 22 18.29 -62.27 -10.20
C SER A 22 18.44 -62.94 -8.84
N LEU A 23 19.02 -64.14 -8.85
CA LEU A 23 19.27 -64.96 -7.68
C LEU A 23 20.68 -65.54 -7.77
N TRP A 24 21.40 -65.53 -6.65
CA TRP A 24 22.62 -66.30 -6.47
C TRP A 24 22.69 -66.94 -5.10
N GLU A 25 23.49 -67.98 -5.01
CA GLU A 25 23.81 -68.69 -3.78
C GLU A 25 25.28 -68.47 -3.44
N GLU A 26 25.56 -68.10 -2.20
CA GLU A 26 26.92 -67.93 -1.71
C GLU A 26 27.18 -68.74 -0.44
N ASP A 27 28.44 -69.13 -0.27
CA ASP A 27 28.97 -69.86 0.87
C ASP A 27 29.69 -68.87 1.80
N PHE A 28 29.10 -68.71 2.98
CA PHE A 28 29.52 -67.81 4.03
C PHE A 28 30.32 -68.52 5.14
N THR A 29 30.68 -69.80 4.96
CA THR A 29 31.27 -70.65 6.02
C THR A 29 32.53 -70.03 6.63
N ALA A 30 33.43 -69.51 5.79
CA ALA A 30 34.68 -68.91 6.25
C ALA A 30 34.45 -67.63 7.05
N VAL A 31 33.46 -66.82 6.66
CA VAL A 31 33.07 -65.60 7.36
C VAL A 31 32.38 -65.94 8.69
N SER A 32 31.47 -66.92 8.67
CA SER A 32 30.78 -67.44 9.86
C SER A 32 31.79 -67.90 10.93
N ALA A 33 32.81 -68.67 10.53
CA ALA A 33 33.88 -69.12 11.41
C ALA A 33 34.71 -67.95 11.99
N ALA A 34 34.99 -66.92 11.18
CA ALA A 34 35.69 -65.72 11.65
C ALA A 34 34.87 -64.92 12.67
N LEU A 35 33.57 -64.77 12.43
CA LEU A 35 32.65 -64.11 13.37
C LEU A 35 32.54 -64.89 14.69
N ASP A 36 32.45 -66.23 14.64
CA ASP A 36 32.48 -67.08 15.84
C ASP A 36 33.81 -66.95 16.60
N GLY A 37 34.94 -66.84 15.88
CA GLY A 37 36.24 -66.55 16.47
C GLY A 37 36.29 -65.19 17.19
N LEU A 38 35.66 -64.16 16.62
CA LEU A 38 35.56 -62.84 17.27
C LEU A 38 34.73 -62.90 18.55
N ARG A 39 33.61 -63.65 18.57
CA ARG A 39 32.84 -63.89 19.82
C ARG A 39 33.69 -64.56 20.88
N ALA A 40 34.42 -65.61 20.50
CA ALA A 40 35.30 -66.34 21.42
C ALA A 40 36.42 -65.46 21.99
N SER A 41 36.86 -64.44 21.24
CA SER A 41 37.85 -63.45 21.67
C SER A 41 37.30 -62.35 22.61
N GLY A 42 35.99 -62.37 22.91
CA GLY A 42 35.34 -61.45 23.85
C GLY A 42 34.72 -60.20 23.21
N VAL A 43 34.59 -60.14 21.88
CA VAL A 43 33.85 -59.05 21.21
C VAL A 43 32.35 -59.18 21.50
N GLN A 44 31.75 -58.16 22.10
CA GLN A 44 30.31 -58.13 22.45
C GLN A 44 29.48 -57.31 21.45
N ASP A 45 30.00 -56.18 20.98
CA ASP A 45 29.35 -55.32 19.99
C ASP A 45 30.15 -55.31 18.68
N LEU A 46 29.67 -56.09 17.70
CA LEU A 46 30.30 -56.16 16.39
C LEU A 46 30.21 -54.83 15.63
N ARG A 47 29.14 -54.05 15.82
CA ARG A 47 28.96 -52.78 15.10
C ARG A 47 30.04 -51.77 15.50
N ALA A 48 30.25 -51.60 16.81
CA ALA A 48 31.33 -50.74 17.32
C ALA A 48 32.71 -51.25 16.91
N TRP A 49 32.90 -52.58 16.92
CA TRP A 49 34.16 -53.22 16.54
C TRP A 49 34.49 -53.01 15.04
N LEU A 50 33.51 -53.16 14.15
CA LEU A 50 33.64 -52.92 12.71
C LEU A 50 33.90 -51.44 12.41
N ALA A 51 33.26 -50.52 13.15
CA ALA A 51 33.52 -49.08 13.01
C ALA A 51 34.98 -48.71 13.33
N ALA A 52 35.60 -49.38 14.30
CA ALA A 52 37.02 -49.22 14.62
C ALA A 52 37.96 -49.95 13.63
N ARG A 53 37.44 -50.89 12.82
CA ARG A 53 38.20 -51.68 11.84
C ARG A 53 37.46 -51.75 10.49
N PRO A 54 37.36 -50.63 9.76
CA PRO A 54 36.54 -50.54 8.55
C PRO A 54 37.03 -51.45 7.40
N ARG A 55 38.29 -51.92 7.44
CA ARG A 55 38.84 -52.84 6.45
C ARG A 55 38.37 -54.28 6.62
N PHE A 56 37.98 -54.67 7.83
CA PHE A 56 37.59 -56.06 8.10
C PHE A 56 36.39 -56.49 7.25
N ALA A 57 35.40 -55.62 7.05
CA ALA A 57 34.26 -55.94 6.20
C ALA A 57 34.69 -56.25 4.75
N MET A 58 35.65 -55.49 4.21
CA MET A 58 36.16 -55.74 2.87
C MET A 58 37.01 -57.02 2.81
N GLU A 59 37.82 -57.29 3.83
CA GLU A 59 38.62 -58.53 3.93
C GLU A 59 37.72 -59.77 4.06
N ALA A 60 36.67 -59.70 4.86
CA ALA A 60 35.70 -60.78 5.03
C ALA A 60 34.91 -61.05 3.75
N ALA A 61 34.63 -60.03 2.94
CA ALA A 61 33.98 -60.20 1.63
C ALA A 61 34.80 -61.09 0.69
N GLU A 62 36.14 -61.10 0.82
CA GLU A 62 37.02 -61.96 0.01
C GLU A 62 36.88 -63.44 0.33
N TRP A 63 36.32 -63.77 1.50
CA TRP A 63 36.16 -65.15 1.94
C TRP A 63 34.82 -65.75 1.50
N VAL A 64 33.90 -64.91 1.03
CA VAL A 64 32.60 -65.33 0.49
C VAL A 64 32.80 -65.95 -0.88
N LYS A 65 32.23 -67.14 -1.09
CA LYS A 65 32.29 -67.82 -2.38
C LYS A 65 30.91 -67.87 -3.00
N VAL A 66 30.72 -67.26 -4.16
CA VAL A 66 29.48 -67.43 -4.92
C VAL A 66 29.50 -68.82 -5.57
N VAL A 67 28.54 -69.67 -5.19
CA VAL A 67 28.46 -71.07 -5.58
C VAL A 67 27.63 -71.25 -6.85
N ASP A 68 26.54 -70.48 -6.98
CA ASP A 68 25.62 -70.58 -8.10
C ASP A 68 25.01 -69.20 -8.41
N VAL A 69 24.74 -68.89 -9.68
CA VAL A 69 24.04 -67.69 -10.16
C VAL A 69 23.05 -68.10 -11.26
N ASN A 70 21.85 -67.52 -11.26
CA ASN A 70 20.86 -67.84 -12.28
C ASN A 70 21.01 -66.96 -13.55
N GLU A 71 20.28 -67.32 -14.60
CA GLU A 71 20.25 -66.60 -15.87
C GLU A 71 19.79 -65.14 -15.74
N ALA A 72 18.88 -64.84 -14.81
CA ALA A 72 18.46 -63.47 -14.54
C ALA A 72 19.59 -62.61 -13.97
N THR A 73 20.49 -63.18 -13.15
CA THR A 73 21.70 -62.52 -12.66
C THR A 73 22.68 -62.21 -13.79
N VAL A 74 22.89 -63.15 -14.72
CA VAL A 74 23.74 -62.95 -15.90
C VAL A 74 23.23 -61.80 -16.76
N ARG A 75 21.91 -61.74 -17.00
CA ARG A 75 21.27 -60.63 -17.73
C ARG A 75 21.39 -59.30 -17.00
N LEU A 76 21.10 -59.26 -15.70
CA LEU A 76 21.13 -58.04 -14.89
C LEU A 76 22.53 -57.41 -14.85
N LEU A 77 23.57 -58.23 -14.70
CA LEU A 77 24.97 -57.78 -14.66
C LEU A 77 25.59 -57.57 -16.04
N GLU A 78 24.81 -57.74 -17.13
CA GLU A 78 25.28 -57.60 -18.51
C GLU A 78 26.48 -58.50 -18.83
N ALA A 79 26.51 -59.70 -18.24
CA ALA A 79 27.55 -60.69 -18.45
C ALA A 79 27.27 -61.58 -19.67
N ARG A 80 28.31 -62.15 -20.27
CA ARG A 80 28.18 -63.06 -21.43
C ARG A 80 27.87 -64.48 -21.01
N THR A 81 28.37 -64.89 -19.85
CA THR A 81 28.23 -66.27 -19.34
C THR A 81 28.12 -66.29 -17.82
N ARG A 82 27.50 -67.34 -17.28
CA ARG A 82 27.49 -67.64 -15.84
C ARG A 82 28.90 -67.70 -15.23
N ASP A 83 29.85 -68.33 -15.94
CA ASP A 83 31.24 -68.42 -15.50
C ASP A 83 31.93 -67.05 -15.35
N GLU A 84 31.57 -66.09 -16.18
CA GLU A 84 32.08 -64.72 -16.10
C GLU A 84 31.57 -64.02 -14.85
N VAL A 85 30.30 -64.21 -14.50
CA VAL A 85 29.71 -63.69 -13.25
C VAL A 85 30.37 -64.34 -12.04
N LEU A 86 30.47 -65.68 -11.99
CA LEU A 86 31.07 -66.41 -10.86
C LEU A 86 32.52 -65.99 -10.61
N ARG A 87 33.32 -65.83 -11.68
CA ARG A 87 34.69 -65.33 -11.59
C ARG A 87 34.77 -63.89 -11.12
N THR A 88 33.80 -63.04 -11.48
CA THR A 88 33.86 -61.62 -11.15
C THR A 88 33.33 -61.33 -9.75
N LEU A 89 32.33 -62.06 -9.28
CA LEU A 89 31.80 -61.90 -7.93
C LEU A 89 32.72 -62.51 -6.86
N SER A 90 33.49 -63.56 -7.21
CA SER A 90 34.36 -64.29 -6.25
C SER A 90 35.77 -63.70 -6.06
N VAL A 91 36.05 -62.49 -6.58
CA VAL A 91 37.40 -61.90 -6.54
C VAL A 91 37.36 -60.51 -5.87
N SER A 92 38.35 -60.25 -5.01
CA SER A 92 38.60 -58.98 -4.29
C SER A 92 38.67 -57.70 -5.17
N ARG A 93 38.75 -57.85 -6.50
CA ARG A 93 38.70 -56.78 -7.50
C ARG A 93 37.47 -56.87 -8.40
N SER A 94 36.32 -57.29 -7.84
CA SER A 94 35.07 -57.29 -8.58
C SER A 94 34.80 -55.92 -9.16
N ARG A 95 34.55 -55.86 -10.47
CA ARG A 95 34.08 -54.63 -11.13
C ARG A 95 32.60 -54.36 -10.84
N VAL A 96 31.93 -55.28 -10.15
CA VAL A 96 30.50 -55.22 -9.86
C VAL A 96 30.21 -54.47 -8.57
N PHE A 97 30.99 -54.73 -7.53
CA PHE A 97 30.83 -54.05 -6.24
C PHE A 97 31.57 -52.70 -6.25
N VAL A 98 30.80 -51.62 -6.09
CA VAL A 98 31.33 -50.26 -5.92
C VAL A 98 31.55 -49.95 -4.43
N PRO A 99 32.35 -48.92 -4.05
CA PRO A 99 32.62 -48.60 -2.64
C PRO A 99 31.38 -48.47 -1.75
N GLU A 100 30.28 -48.00 -2.31
CA GLU A 100 28.97 -47.85 -1.66
C GLU A 100 28.40 -49.20 -1.19
N THR A 101 28.73 -50.30 -1.88
CA THR A 101 28.32 -51.69 -1.55
C THR A 101 28.90 -52.20 -0.24
N SER A 102 30.00 -51.63 0.23
CA SER A 102 30.63 -52.03 1.49
C SER A 102 29.68 -51.88 2.69
N LYS A 103 28.75 -50.92 2.63
CA LYS A 103 27.71 -50.74 3.66
C LYS A 103 26.71 -51.89 3.68
N ALA A 104 26.32 -52.39 2.51
CA ALA A 104 25.42 -53.54 2.39
C ALA A 104 26.08 -54.79 2.97
N PHE A 105 27.35 -55.02 2.65
CA PHE A 105 28.11 -56.15 3.21
C PHE A 105 28.33 -56.04 4.73
N THR A 106 28.58 -54.84 5.23
CA THR A 106 28.65 -54.60 6.69
C THR A 106 27.33 -54.96 7.39
N ALA A 107 26.19 -54.61 6.78
CA ALA A 107 24.88 -54.97 7.31
C ALA A 107 24.64 -56.49 7.28
N GLU A 108 25.15 -57.19 6.27
CA GLU A 108 25.12 -58.65 6.20
C GLU A 108 25.94 -59.31 7.33
N LEU A 109 27.15 -58.83 7.61
CA LEU A 109 27.95 -59.32 8.75
C LEU A 109 27.20 -59.15 10.09
N LEU A 110 26.51 -58.01 10.25
CA LEU A 110 25.68 -57.76 11.43
C LEU A 110 24.46 -58.70 11.48
N LEU A 111 23.82 -59.00 10.35
CA LEU A 111 22.75 -59.98 10.27
C LEU A 111 23.22 -61.35 10.81
N PHE A 112 24.38 -61.82 10.37
CA PHE A 112 24.98 -63.06 10.85
C PHE A 112 25.35 -63.01 12.33
N TRP A 113 25.85 -61.87 12.81
CA TRP A 113 26.16 -61.66 14.22
C TRP A 113 24.94 -61.60 15.13
N GLU A 114 23.81 -61.10 14.65
CA GLU A 114 22.59 -61.04 15.44
C GLU A 114 21.77 -62.32 15.34
N GLY A 115 22.20 -63.27 14.50
CA GLY A 115 21.47 -64.51 14.22
C GLY A 115 20.22 -64.29 13.37
N GLY A 116 20.16 -63.18 12.63
CA GLY A 116 19.06 -62.86 11.73
C GLY A 116 19.04 -63.78 10.50
N THR A 117 17.87 -63.83 9.84
CA THR A 117 17.63 -64.73 8.71
C THR A 117 17.29 -64.02 7.41
N ARG A 118 17.00 -62.71 7.45
CA ARG A 118 16.67 -61.91 6.27
C ARG A 118 17.13 -60.47 6.44
N LEU A 119 17.78 -59.93 5.42
CA LEU A 119 18.18 -58.52 5.31
C LEU A 119 17.72 -57.97 3.96
N GLU A 120 17.14 -56.78 3.96
CA GLU A 120 16.86 -56.01 2.75
C GLU A 120 17.64 -54.71 2.80
N VAL A 121 18.44 -54.45 1.77
CA VAL A 121 19.30 -53.27 1.71
C VAL A 121 19.39 -52.75 0.28
N GLU A 122 19.30 -51.43 0.13
CA GLU A 122 19.54 -50.77 -1.14
C GLU A 122 21.03 -50.47 -1.30
N THR A 123 21.58 -50.79 -2.47
CA THR A 123 22.95 -50.44 -2.83
C THR A 123 23.06 -50.08 -4.31
N GLU A 124 24.22 -49.56 -4.68
CA GLU A 124 24.64 -49.44 -6.07
C GLU A 124 25.51 -50.63 -6.46
N LEU A 125 25.39 -51.06 -7.71
CA LEU A 125 26.31 -51.98 -8.37
C LEU A 125 26.73 -51.39 -9.71
N GLN A 126 27.82 -51.89 -10.27
CA GLN A 126 28.22 -51.61 -11.64
C GLN A 126 28.09 -52.90 -12.47
N THR A 127 27.39 -52.84 -13.60
CA THR A 127 27.33 -53.98 -14.52
C THR A 127 28.70 -54.24 -15.12
N LEU A 128 28.93 -55.43 -15.69
CA LEU A 128 30.18 -55.73 -16.41
C LEU A 128 30.34 -54.87 -17.67
N GLY A 129 29.23 -54.39 -18.25
CA GLY A 129 29.19 -53.37 -19.29
C GLY A 129 29.58 -51.96 -18.82
N GLY A 130 29.68 -51.74 -17.51
CA GLY A 130 30.13 -50.49 -16.89
C GLY A 130 29.00 -49.54 -16.49
N ARG A 131 27.73 -49.93 -16.63
CA ARG A 131 26.56 -49.14 -16.21
C ARG A 131 26.40 -49.19 -14.70
N ARG A 132 26.22 -48.05 -14.02
CA ARG A 132 25.80 -48.05 -12.60
C ARG A 132 24.31 -48.30 -12.50
N ILE A 133 23.92 -49.21 -11.62
CA ILE A 133 22.54 -49.58 -11.32
C ILE A 133 22.27 -49.48 -9.83
N GLU A 134 21.11 -48.93 -9.45
CA GLU A 134 20.61 -49.00 -8.08
C GLU A 134 19.84 -50.31 -7.94
N VAL A 135 20.18 -51.14 -6.95
CA VAL A 135 19.54 -52.44 -6.71
C VAL A 135 19.03 -52.54 -5.27
N MET A 136 17.90 -53.23 -5.12
CA MET A 136 17.47 -53.77 -3.83
C MET A 136 18.05 -55.18 -3.70
N LEU A 137 18.95 -55.36 -2.73
CA LEU A 137 19.50 -56.66 -2.33
C LEU A 137 18.65 -57.24 -1.21
N THR A 138 18.24 -58.49 -1.34
CA THR A 138 17.63 -59.26 -0.27
C THR A 138 18.45 -60.50 -0.01
N LEU A 139 19.03 -60.59 1.18
CA LEU A 139 19.85 -61.71 1.61
C LEU A 139 19.01 -62.57 2.56
N THR A 140 18.89 -63.86 2.26
CA THR A 140 18.08 -64.79 3.03
C THR A 140 18.90 -66.01 3.43
N ARG A 141 18.90 -66.30 4.73
CA ARG A 141 19.50 -67.50 5.31
C ARG A 141 18.41 -68.55 5.59
N PRO A 142 18.52 -69.78 5.06
CA PRO A 142 17.58 -70.85 5.34
C PRO A 142 17.55 -71.18 6.85
N SER A 143 16.37 -71.22 7.48
CA SER A 143 16.25 -71.30 8.95
C SER A 143 16.39 -72.71 9.56
N ARG A 144 16.78 -73.73 8.79
CA ARG A 144 16.97 -75.09 9.31
C ARG A 144 18.46 -75.36 9.48
N GLU A 145 18.88 -75.42 10.75
CA GLU A 145 20.19 -75.90 11.22
C GLU A 145 21.42 -75.18 10.66
N ARG A 146 21.70 -73.96 11.16
CA ARG A 146 23.00 -73.25 10.99
C ARG A 146 23.64 -73.43 9.59
N SER A 147 22.85 -73.30 8.53
CA SER A 147 23.43 -73.31 7.19
C SER A 147 24.20 -72.01 7.00
N ASP A 148 25.42 -72.13 6.49
CA ASP A 148 26.25 -71.00 6.07
C ASP A 148 26.00 -70.64 4.58
N ARG A 149 24.91 -71.15 3.99
CA ARG A 149 24.43 -70.75 2.67
C ARG A 149 23.53 -69.53 2.75
N VAL A 150 23.80 -68.54 1.90
CA VAL A 150 22.99 -67.34 1.74
C VAL A 150 22.43 -67.29 0.34
N PHE A 151 21.13 -67.01 0.24
CA PHE A 151 20.46 -66.72 -1.02
C PHE A 151 20.34 -65.21 -1.16
N VAL A 152 20.93 -64.67 -2.23
CA VAL A 152 20.86 -63.25 -2.54
C VAL A 152 19.97 -63.05 -3.74
N THR A 153 18.88 -62.30 -3.56
CA THR A 153 18.08 -61.81 -4.68
C THR A 153 18.35 -60.35 -4.95
N MET A 154 18.43 -59.98 -6.22
CA MET A 154 18.62 -58.60 -6.66
C MET A 154 17.48 -58.15 -7.56
N ARG A 155 17.01 -56.92 -7.32
CA ARG A 155 16.06 -56.23 -8.21
C ARG A 155 16.58 -54.85 -8.55
N GLU A 156 16.72 -54.54 -9.84
CA GLU A 156 17.03 -53.19 -10.29
C GLU A 156 15.88 -52.23 -9.95
N VAL A 157 16.20 -51.12 -9.29
CA VAL A 157 15.25 -50.07 -8.89
C VAL A 157 15.60 -48.70 -9.49
N THR A 158 16.61 -48.62 -10.36
CA THR A 158 17.12 -47.38 -10.99
C THR A 158 16.01 -46.55 -11.65
N ALA A 159 15.23 -47.15 -12.55
CA ALA A 159 14.20 -46.44 -13.32
C ALA A 159 13.04 -45.95 -12.43
N GLN A 160 12.63 -46.78 -11.47
CA GLN A 160 11.57 -46.45 -10.51
C GLN A 160 11.99 -45.24 -9.65
N LYS A 161 13.21 -45.27 -9.10
CA LYS A 161 13.74 -44.18 -8.29
C LYS A 161 13.94 -42.89 -9.09
N ALA A 162 14.46 -42.99 -10.32
CA ALA A 162 14.62 -41.82 -11.18
C ALA A 162 13.28 -41.14 -11.48
N SER A 163 12.22 -41.91 -11.78
CA SER A 163 10.86 -41.39 -11.99
C SER A 163 10.30 -40.73 -10.72
N GLN A 164 10.50 -41.36 -9.56
CA GLN A 164 10.07 -40.80 -8.28
C GLN A 164 10.81 -39.50 -7.94
N ARG A 165 12.14 -39.45 -8.13
CA ARG A 165 12.95 -38.24 -7.91
C ARG A 165 12.53 -37.12 -8.86
N ALA A 166 12.34 -37.40 -10.15
CA ALA A 166 11.88 -36.42 -11.12
C ALA A 166 10.50 -35.84 -10.76
N ARG A 167 9.58 -36.69 -10.29
CA ARG A 167 8.26 -36.26 -9.81
C ARG A 167 8.38 -35.36 -8.57
N GLN A 168 9.18 -35.77 -7.58
CA GLN A 168 9.43 -34.99 -6.37
C GLN A 168 10.09 -33.64 -6.69
N GLU A 169 11.05 -33.62 -7.61
CA GLU A 169 11.72 -32.39 -8.03
C GLU A 169 10.78 -31.45 -8.78
N SER A 170 9.92 -31.98 -9.66
CA SER A 170 8.90 -31.18 -10.35
C SER A 170 7.89 -30.57 -9.38
N GLU A 171 7.44 -31.35 -8.39
CA GLU A 171 6.53 -30.87 -7.35
C GLU A 171 7.19 -29.81 -6.46
N ALA A 172 8.44 -30.03 -6.03
CA ALA A 172 9.20 -29.07 -5.25
C ALA A 172 9.45 -27.78 -6.03
N ARG A 173 9.73 -27.88 -7.34
CA ARG A 173 9.92 -26.73 -8.23
C ARG A 173 8.65 -25.89 -8.33
N PHE A 174 7.49 -26.53 -8.52
CA PHE A 174 6.19 -25.84 -8.55
C PHE A 174 5.92 -25.10 -7.24
N ARG A 175 6.08 -25.78 -6.09
CA ARG A 175 5.87 -25.16 -4.77
C ARG A 175 6.80 -23.97 -4.54
N ASN A 176 8.10 -24.11 -4.84
CA ASN A 176 9.06 -23.01 -4.71
C ASN A 176 8.71 -21.81 -5.60
N MET A 177 8.31 -22.03 -6.85
CA MET A 177 7.88 -20.93 -7.72
C MET A 177 6.63 -20.23 -7.16
N ALA A 178 5.66 -20.99 -6.66
CA ALA A 178 4.43 -20.44 -6.11
C ALA A 178 4.65 -19.68 -4.81
N ASP A 179 5.55 -20.15 -3.95
CA ASP A 179 5.84 -19.54 -2.63
C ASP A 179 6.73 -18.30 -2.70
N HIS A 180 7.46 -18.13 -3.80
CA HIS A 180 8.31 -16.95 -4.04
C HIS A 180 7.69 -15.93 -5.02
N ALA A 181 6.50 -16.21 -5.54
CA ALA A 181 5.78 -15.26 -6.38
C ALA A 181 5.32 -14.05 -5.53
N PRO A 182 5.42 -12.81 -6.04
CA PRO A 182 4.98 -11.59 -5.33
C PRO A 182 3.45 -11.45 -5.32
N VAL A 183 2.72 -12.55 -5.46
CA VAL A 183 1.27 -12.63 -5.51
C VAL A 183 0.81 -13.82 -4.66
N MET A 184 -0.37 -13.73 -4.07
CA MET A 184 -0.94 -14.83 -3.30
C MET A 184 -1.60 -15.80 -4.26
N LEU A 185 -1.07 -17.01 -4.39
CA LEU A 185 -1.60 -18.02 -5.31
C LEU A 185 -2.47 -19.01 -4.57
N TRP A 186 -3.50 -19.50 -5.23
CA TRP A 186 -4.40 -20.47 -4.65
C TRP A 186 -4.90 -21.47 -5.69
N VAL A 187 -5.22 -22.68 -5.24
CA VAL A 187 -5.78 -23.75 -6.06
C VAL A 187 -6.95 -24.38 -5.33
N THR A 188 -8.02 -24.68 -6.05
CA THR A 188 -9.19 -25.38 -5.53
C THR A 188 -9.38 -26.75 -6.16
N ASP A 189 -10.17 -27.60 -5.50
CA ASP A 189 -10.74 -28.80 -6.09
C ASP A 189 -11.98 -28.48 -6.94
N VAL A 190 -12.60 -29.52 -7.50
CA VAL A 190 -13.80 -29.41 -8.35
C VAL A 190 -15.04 -28.87 -7.62
N THR A 191 -15.06 -28.93 -6.29
CA THR A 191 -16.14 -28.42 -5.45
C THR A 191 -15.94 -26.94 -5.09
N GLY A 192 -14.78 -26.37 -5.43
CA GLY A 192 -14.40 -25.01 -5.08
C GLY A 192 -13.71 -24.88 -3.73
N ARG A 193 -13.37 -25.98 -3.05
CA ARG A 193 -12.61 -25.92 -1.79
C ARG A 193 -11.14 -25.67 -2.08
N CYS A 194 -10.54 -24.68 -1.42
CA CYS A 194 -9.11 -24.42 -1.53
C CYS A 194 -8.32 -25.62 -0.99
N ILE A 195 -7.49 -26.21 -1.86
CA ILE A 195 -6.59 -27.32 -1.54
C ILE A 195 -5.13 -26.86 -1.42
N TYR A 196 -4.84 -25.63 -1.86
CA TYR A 196 -3.53 -25.02 -1.75
C TYR A 196 -3.66 -23.50 -1.67
N LEU A 197 -2.86 -22.89 -0.80
CA LEU A 197 -2.62 -21.46 -0.71
C LEU A 197 -1.10 -21.28 -0.60
N SER A 198 -0.52 -20.36 -1.36
CA SER A 198 0.92 -20.11 -1.31
C SER A 198 1.33 -19.50 0.03
N ARG A 199 2.61 -19.60 0.36
CA ARG A 199 3.21 -18.98 1.54
C ARG A 199 2.83 -17.49 1.70
N THR A 200 2.82 -16.74 0.61
CA THR A 200 2.47 -15.31 0.58
C THR A 200 1.07 -15.04 1.15
N TRP A 201 0.10 -15.96 0.97
CA TRP A 201 -1.26 -15.82 1.54
C TRP A 201 -1.22 -15.80 3.07
N TYR A 202 -0.49 -16.75 3.66
CA TYR A 202 -0.39 -16.88 5.11
C TYR A 202 0.42 -15.74 5.71
N GLU A 203 1.48 -15.29 5.04
CA GLU A 203 2.26 -14.13 5.46
C GLU A 203 1.46 -12.83 5.42
N PHE A 204 0.55 -12.70 4.44
CA PHE A 204 -0.34 -11.54 4.31
C PHE A 204 -1.48 -11.57 5.35
N THR A 205 -2.24 -12.67 5.41
CA THR A 205 -3.47 -12.76 6.21
C THR A 205 -3.23 -13.15 7.67
N GLY A 206 -2.10 -13.80 7.97
CA GLY A 206 -1.82 -14.37 9.29
C GLY A 206 -2.58 -15.66 9.61
N GLN A 207 -3.37 -16.19 8.66
CA GLN A 207 -4.07 -17.47 8.86
C GLN A 207 -3.08 -18.63 8.93
N THR A 208 -3.45 -19.67 9.66
CA THR A 208 -2.83 -21.00 9.54
C THR A 208 -3.41 -21.77 8.35
N GLU A 209 -2.71 -22.81 7.89
CA GLU A 209 -3.20 -23.68 6.81
C GLU A 209 -4.59 -24.27 7.13
N ALA A 210 -4.79 -24.74 8.37
CA ALA A 210 -6.06 -25.28 8.82
C ALA A 210 -7.21 -24.24 8.79
N GLU A 211 -6.89 -22.96 8.95
CA GLU A 211 -7.88 -21.87 8.93
C GLU A 211 -8.19 -21.36 7.52
N GLY A 212 -7.22 -21.41 6.60
CA GLY A 212 -7.33 -20.86 5.26
C GLY A 212 -7.90 -21.85 4.22
N LEU A 213 -7.58 -23.14 4.33
CA LEU A 213 -8.01 -24.16 3.38
C LEU A 213 -9.54 -24.37 3.37
N GLY A 214 -10.03 -25.07 2.34
CA GLY A 214 -11.46 -25.25 2.09
C GLY A 214 -12.12 -23.92 1.72
N PHE A 215 -13.12 -23.51 2.49
CA PHE A 215 -13.73 -22.18 2.38
C PHE A 215 -13.22 -21.22 3.48
N GLY A 216 -12.13 -21.58 4.15
CA GLY A 216 -11.56 -20.82 5.27
C GLY A 216 -11.06 -19.42 4.89
N TRP A 217 -10.65 -19.23 3.64
CA TRP A 217 -10.26 -17.94 3.08
C TRP A 217 -11.34 -16.85 3.21
N LEU A 218 -12.63 -17.21 3.20
CA LEU A 218 -13.74 -16.27 3.39
C LEU A 218 -13.72 -15.58 4.76
N LYS A 219 -13.06 -16.17 5.77
CA LYS A 219 -12.88 -15.58 7.09
C LYS A 219 -11.87 -14.42 7.10
N ALA A 220 -10.99 -14.35 6.09
CA ALA A 220 -10.07 -13.24 5.91
C ALA A 220 -10.70 -12.10 5.08
N VAL A 221 -11.79 -12.36 4.35
CA VAL A 221 -12.53 -11.34 3.62
C VAL A 221 -13.31 -10.46 4.59
N HIS A 222 -13.47 -9.18 4.26
CA HIS A 222 -14.29 -8.25 5.05
C HIS A 222 -15.74 -8.78 5.19
N PRO A 223 -16.38 -8.64 6.38
CA PRO A 223 -17.72 -9.16 6.61
C PRO A 223 -18.75 -8.76 5.54
N ASP A 224 -18.78 -7.49 5.15
CA ASP A 224 -19.68 -6.99 4.10
C ASP A 224 -19.42 -7.60 2.70
N ASP A 225 -18.18 -8.04 2.44
CA ASP A 225 -17.76 -8.53 1.11
C ASP A 225 -17.78 -10.06 1.06
N SER A 226 -17.85 -10.75 2.20
CA SER A 226 -17.65 -12.21 2.33
C SER A 226 -18.74 -13.00 1.59
N GLU A 227 -20.01 -12.65 1.80
CA GLU A 227 -21.14 -13.32 1.13
C GLU A 227 -21.10 -13.13 -0.38
N HIS A 228 -20.89 -11.90 -0.83
CA HIS A 228 -20.79 -11.57 -2.25
C HIS A 228 -19.62 -12.29 -2.93
N SER A 229 -18.43 -12.26 -2.30
CA SER A 229 -17.23 -12.92 -2.80
C SER A 229 -17.43 -14.42 -2.98
N GLY A 230 -18.02 -15.08 -1.98
CA GLY A 230 -18.34 -16.51 -2.03
C GLY A 230 -19.33 -16.84 -3.15
N ALA A 231 -20.38 -16.03 -3.30
CA ALA A 231 -21.41 -16.23 -4.34
C ALA A 231 -20.84 -16.07 -5.76
N VAL A 232 -20.01 -15.04 -5.99
CA VAL A 232 -19.35 -14.82 -7.29
C VAL A 232 -18.47 -16.00 -7.65
N PHE A 233 -17.63 -16.45 -6.71
CA PHE A 233 -16.74 -17.58 -6.92
C PHE A 233 -17.50 -18.88 -7.20
N LEU A 234 -18.49 -19.23 -6.37
CA LEU A 234 -19.27 -20.46 -6.54
C LEU A 234 -20.08 -20.43 -7.85
N GLY A 235 -20.62 -19.27 -8.22
CA GLY A 235 -21.30 -19.08 -9.51
C GLY A 235 -20.36 -19.28 -10.69
N ALA A 236 -19.12 -18.78 -10.61
CA ALA A 236 -18.09 -19.03 -11.62
C ALA A 236 -17.71 -20.52 -11.68
N ASN A 237 -17.52 -21.18 -10.53
CA ASN A 237 -17.20 -22.60 -10.44
C ASN A 237 -18.28 -23.47 -11.09
N ALA A 238 -19.56 -23.17 -10.85
CA ALA A 238 -20.68 -23.88 -11.49
C ALA A 238 -20.70 -23.73 -13.01
N ARG A 239 -20.33 -22.55 -13.54
CA ARG A 239 -20.24 -22.28 -14.97
C ARG A 239 -18.91 -22.70 -15.60
N ARG A 240 -17.91 -23.03 -14.79
CA ARG A 240 -16.52 -23.30 -15.22
C ARG A 240 -15.95 -22.15 -16.07
N SER A 241 -16.25 -20.91 -15.67
CA SER A 241 -15.80 -19.69 -16.35
C SER A 241 -14.75 -18.95 -15.53
N PRO A 242 -13.80 -18.24 -16.16
CA PRO A 242 -12.93 -17.31 -15.44
C PRO A 242 -13.75 -16.29 -14.64
N PHE A 243 -13.19 -15.79 -13.55
CA PHE A 243 -13.77 -14.68 -12.80
C PHE A 243 -12.69 -13.71 -12.33
N ARG A 244 -13.16 -12.50 -12.00
CA ARG A 244 -12.35 -11.43 -11.42
C ARG A 244 -13.22 -10.63 -10.46
N LEU A 245 -12.71 -10.33 -9.28
CA LEU A 245 -13.45 -9.68 -8.20
C LEU A 245 -12.50 -8.83 -7.36
N ASP A 246 -12.94 -7.62 -7.01
CA ASP A 246 -12.28 -6.78 -6.01
C ASP A 246 -12.99 -6.97 -4.67
N TYR A 247 -12.25 -7.19 -3.58
CA TYR A 247 -12.79 -7.25 -2.23
C TYR A 247 -11.77 -6.78 -1.19
N ARG A 248 -12.23 -6.49 0.01
CA ARG A 248 -11.35 -6.14 1.13
C ARG A 248 -10.86 -7.41 1.83
N LEU A 249 -9.55 -7.60 1.87
CA LEU A 249 -8.87 -8.71 2.52
C LEU A 249 -8.16 -8.22 3.79
N ARG A 250 -8.34 -8.94 4.89
CA ARG A 250 -7.72 -8.63 6.17
C ARG A 250 -6.26 -9.06 6.17
N ARG A 251 -5.37 -8.13 6.49
CA ARG A 251 -3.95 -8.39 6.75
C ARG A 251 -3.75 -8.88 8.18
N LYS A 252 -2.60 -9.51 8.47
CA LYS A 252 -2.26 -10.09 9.77
C LYS A 252 -2.34 -9.14 10.97
N ASP A 253 -2.25 -7.83 10.74
CA ASP A 253 -2.38 -6.78 11.76
C ASP A 253 -3.82 -6.29 11.96
N GLY A 254 -4.77 -6.87 11.23
CA GLY A 254 -6.20 -6.54 11.32
C GLY A 254 -6.65 -5.45 10.35
N GLU A 255 -5.73 -4.78 9.63
CA GLU A 255 -6.10 -3.79 8.62
C GLU A 255 -6.73 -4.47 7.39
N TYR A 256 -7.81 -3.90 6.87
CA TYR A 256 -8.42 -4.35 5.63
C TYR A 256 -7.83 -3.62 4.43
N ARG A 257 -7.38 -4.38 3.45
CA ARG A 257 -6.73 -3.89 2.23
C ARG A 257 -7.51 -4.33 1.01
N TRP A 258 -7.59 -3.47 0.01
CA TRP A 258 -8.23 -3.82 -1.25
C TRP A 258 -7.36 -4.84 -1.97
N ALA A 259 -7.97 -5.97 -2.32
CA ALA A 259 -7.35 -7.03 -3.07
C ALA A 259 -8.18 -7.34 -4.30
N ILE A 260 -7.50 -7.78 -5.35
CA ILE A 260 -8.14 -8.29 -6.56
C ILE A 260 -7.83 -9.76 -6.70
N ASP A 261 -8.89 -10.56 -6.81
CA ASP A 261 -8.80 -11.98 -7.06
C ASP A 261 -9.19 -12.26 -8.51
N SER A 262 -8.35 -13.03 -9.19
CA SER A 262 -8.53 -13.38 -10.59
C SER A 262 -8.14 -14.84 -10.79
N ALA A 263 -9.06 -15.63 -11.35
CA ALA A 263 -8.83 -17.05 -11.50
C ALA A 263 -9.49 -17.65 -12.73
N SER A 264 -8.93 -18.78 -13.16
CA SER A 264 -9.38 -19.55 -14.31
C SER A 264 -9.57 -21.02 -13.94
N PRO A 265 -10.52 -21.71 -14.59
CA PRO A 265 -10.69 -23.15 -14.42
C PRO A 265 -9.45 -23.90 -14.92
N ARG A 266 -9.08 -24.94 -14.20
CA ARG A 266 -7.98 -25.86 -14.54
C ARG A 266 -8.58 -27.15 -15.06
N PHE A 267 -8.04 -27.63 -16.18
CA PHE A 267 -8.45 -28.88 -16.80
C PHE A 267 -7.26 -29.84 -16.87
N GLY A 268 -7.53 -31.13 -16.77
CA GLY A 268 -6.51 -32.16 -16.98
C GLY A 268 -6.31 -32.49 -18.45
N LEU A 269 -5.53 -33.54 -18.71
CA LEU A 269 -5.14 -33.93 -20.07
C LEU A 269 -6.34 -34.44 -20.89
N ASP A 270 -7.35 -34.97 -20.22
CA ASP A 270 -8.55 -35.53 -20.86
C ASP A 270 -9.71 -34.50 -20.91
N GLY A 271 -9.42 -33.25 -20.56
CA GLY A 271 -10.41 -32.16 -20.51
C GLY A 271 -11.32 -32.20 -19.28
N GLU A 272 -11.01 -33.05 -18.31
CA GLU A 272 -11.74 -33.14 -17.04
C GLU A 272 -11.49 -31.88 -16.19
N PHE A 273 -12.54 -31.36 -15.57
CA PHE A 273 -12.43 -30.19 -14.70
C PHE A 273 -11.73 -30.58 -13.39
N LEU A 274 -10.67 -29.86 -13.02
CA LEU A 274 -9.82 -30.13 -11.86
C LEU A 274 -9.91 -29.04 -10.76
N GLY A 275 -10.87 -28.13 -10.86
CA GLY A 275 -11.00 -26.96 -9.99
C GLY A 275 -10.42 -25.69 -10.60
N TYR A 276 -10.01 -24.73 -9.78
CA TYR A 276 -9.50 -23.42 -10.21
C TYR A 276 -8.05 -23.22 -9.79
N ILE A 277 -7.38 -22.33 -10.52
CA ILE A 277 -6.12 -21.71 -10.13
C ILE A 277 -6.26 -20.20 -10.27
N GLY A 278 -5.83 -19.47 -9.26
CA GLY A 278 -6.00 -18.03 -9.21
C GLY A 278 -4.90 -17.31 -8.44
N SER A 279 -4.96 -16.00 -8.50
CA SER A 279 -4.08 -15.11 -7.74
C SER A 279 -4.87 -13.98 -7.09
N VAL A 280 -4.44 -13.63 -5.89
CA VAL A 280 -4.89 -12.45 -5.15
C VAL A 280 -3.74 -11.45 -5.08
N ILE A 281 -4.00 -10.21 -5.48
CA ILE A 281 -3.02 -9.11 -5.53
C ILE A 281 -3.55 -7.94 -4.69
N ASP A 282 -2.72 -7.41 -3.80
CA ASP A 282 -3.04 -6.16 -3.07
C ASP A 282 -3.04 -4.99 -4.06
N ILE A 283 -4.18 -4.30 -4.16
CA ILE A 283 -4.40 -3.12 -5.02
C ILE A 283 -4.73 -1.87 -4.19
N SER A 284 -4.44 -1.89 -2.89
CA SER A 284 -4.76 -0.78 -1.97
C SER A 284 -4.08 0.53 -2.38
N GLU A 285 -2.80 0.48 -2.74
CA GLU A 285 -2.05 1.66 -3.19
C GLU A 285 -2.69 2.24 -4.46
N ARG A 286 -3.06 1.39 -5.42
CA ARG A 286 -3.75 1.80 -6.64
C ARG A 286 -5.10 2.47 -6.33
N LYS A 287 -5.90 1.88 -5.43
CA LYS A 287 -7.20 2.45 -5.01
C LYS A 287 -7.04 3.78 -4.26
N GLN A 288 -6.01 3.92 -3.43
CA GLN A 288 -5.71 5.18 -2.73
C GLN A 288 -5.35 6.29 -3.72
N VAL A 289 -4.48 6.01 -4.68
CA VAL A 289 -4.12 6.97 -5.74
C VAL A 289 -5.34 7.37 -6.58
N GLU A 290 -6.22 6.42 -6.89
CA GLU A 290 -7.47 6.68 -7.62
C GLU A 290 -8.42 7.59 -6.81
N GLN A 291 -8.61 7.32 -5.52
CA GLN A 291 -9.44 8.13 -4.64
C GLN A 291 -8.87 9.55 -4.43
N ASP A 292 -7.56 9.67 -4.24
CA ASP A 292 -6.93 10.98 -4.08
C ASP A 292 -7.01 11.80 -5.37
N ARG A 293 -6.90 11.14 -6.52
CA ARG A 293 -7.15 11.78 -7.82
C ARG A 293 -8.58 12.30 -7.94
N GLU A 294 -9.58 11.50 -7.59
CA GLU A 294 -10.99 11.92 -7.63
C GLU A 294 -11.26 13.10 -6.69
N ARG A 295 -10.69 13.08 -5.48
CA ARG A 295 -10.78 14.19 -4.52
C ARG A 295 -10.15 15.48 -5.07
N LEU A 296 -8.98 15.38 -5.68
CA LEU A 296 -8.29 16.52 -6.29
C LEU A 296 -9.06 17.09 -7.48
N LEU A 297 -9.64 16.24 -8.33
CA LEU A 297 -10.49 16.68 -9.44
C LEU A 297 -11.72 17.43 -8.93
N THR A 298 -12.39 16.88 -7.91
CA THR A 298 -13.56 17.53 -7.28
C THR A 298 -13.19 18.90 -6.71
N ALA A 299 -12.06 19.00 -5.99
CA ALA A 299 -11.58 20.25 -5.43
C ALA A 299 -11.19 21.28 -6.52
N MET A 300 -10.62 20.81 -7.63
CA MET A 300 -10.27 21.66 -8.77
C MET A 300 -11.53 22.21 -9.46
N ASP A 301 -12.55 21.38 -9.68
CA ASP A 301 -13.81 21.82 -10.28
C ASP A 301 -14.50 22.88 -9.40
N GLU A 302 -14.48 22.70 -8.07
CA GLU A 302 -15.01 23.70 -7.14
C GLU A 302 -14.24 25.01 -7.19
N ALA A 303 -12.90 24.96 -7.24
CA ALA A 303 -12.05 26.14 -7.37
C ALA A 303 -12.28 26.88 -8.70
N ILE A 304 -12.46 26.15 -9.81
CA ILE A 304 -12.79 26.73 -11.12
C ILE A 304 -14.15 27.41 -11.06
N ARG A 305 -15.16 26.77 -10.47
CA ARG A 305 -16.50 27.36 -10.33
C ARG A 305 -16.45 28.68 -9.55
N LEU A 306 -15.75 28.71 -8.41
CA LEU A 306 -15.58 29.93 -7.62
C LEU A 306 -14.82 31.02 -8.39
N ARG A 307 -13.83 30.65 -9.20
CA ARG A 307 -13.11 31.59 -10.08
C ARG A 307 -14.04 32.19 -11.13
N ASP A 308 -14.86 31.38 -11.78
CA ASP A 308 -15.74 31.84 -12.84
C ASP A 308 -16.89 32.70 -12.28
N GLU A 309 -17.40 32.37 -11.09
CA GLU A 309 -18.32 33.22 -10.32
C GLU A 309 -17.68 34.57 -9.97
N PHE A 310 -16.44 34.56 -9.47
CA PHE A 310 -15.66 35.78 -9.22
C PHE A 310 -15.55 36.66 -10.49
N LEU A 311 -15.23 36.05 -11.64
CA LEU A 311 -15.10 36.78 -12.90
C LEU A 311 -16.44 37.35 -13.39
N ALA A 312 -17.54 36.62 -13.18
CA ALA A 312 -18.88 37.08 -13.55
C ALA A 312 -19.31 38.29 -12.70
N VAL A 313 -19.14 38.21 -11.37
CA VAL A 313 -19.47 39.30 -10.44
C VAL A 313 -18.59 40.53 -10.71
N ALA A 314 -17.28 40.35 -10.86
CA ALA A 314 -16.36 41.44 -11.20
C ALA A 314 -16.75 42.13 -12.52
N SER A 315 -17.10 41.36 -13.55
CA SER A 315 -17.54 41.89 -14.84
C SER A 315 -18.83 42.72 -14.72
N HIS A 316 -19.78 42.28 -13.88
CA HIS A 316 -21.01 43.02 -13.64
C HIS A 316 -20.74 44.35 -12.93
N GLU A 317 -19.99 44.31 -11.82
CA GLU A 317 -19.70 45.51 -11.02
C GLU A 317 -18.81 46.52 -11.73
N LEU A 318 -17.97 46.09 -12.68
CA LEU A 318 -17.22 47.00 -13.56
C LEU A 318 -18.13 47.65 -14.63
N LYS A 319 -19.12 46.92 -15.16
CA LYS A 319 -20.08 47.46 -16.13
C LYS A 319 -20.99 48.54 -15.52
N THR A 320 -21.42 48.35 -14.26
CA THR A 320 -22.34 49.28 -13.59
C THR A 320 -21.88 50.76 -13.57
N PRO A 321 -20.63 51.12 -13.21
CA PRO A 321 -20.15 52.50 -13.30
C PRO A 321 -19.75 52.92 -14.72
N LEU A 322 -19.35 51.97 -15.56
CA LEU A 322 -18.87 52.24 -16.92
C LEU A 322 -20.01 52.60 -17.89
N THR A 323 -21.20 52.01 -17.73
CA THR A 323 -22.37 52.32 -18.58
C THR A 323 -22.84 53.77 -18.42
N PRO A 324 -23.10 54.31 -17.21
CA PRO A 324 -23.46 55.72 -17.04
C PRO A 324 -22.36 56.68 -17.50
N LEU A 325 -21.09 56.34 -17.26
CA LEU A 325 -19.94 57.13 -17.70
C LEU A 325 -19.93 57.26 -19.24
N ASN A 326 -20.09 56.15 -19.96
CA ASN A 326 -20.19 56.15 -21.42
C ASN A 326 -21.41 56.94 -21.93
N LEU A 327 -22.57 56.81 -21.28
CA LEU A 327 -23.77 57.55 -21.69
C LEU A 327 -23.59 59.06 -21.51
N LYS A 328 -22.94 59.52 -20.43
CA LYS A 328 -22.64 60.95 -20.23
C LYS A 328 -21.63 61.48 -21.24
N LEU A 329 -20.58 60.72 -21.51
CA LEU A 329 -19.61 61.05 -22.56
C LEU A 329 -20.28 61.19 -23.93
N GLN A 330 -21.16 60.25 -24.31
CA GLN A 330 -21.92 60.33 -25.57
C GLN A 330 -22.85 61.54 -25.62
N THR A 331 -23.51 61.86 -24.50
CA THR A 331 -24.42 63.02 -24.42
C THR A 331 -23.66 64.34 -24.59
N LEU A 332 -22.53 64.49 -23.90
CA LEU A 332 -21.67 65.67 -24.01
C LEU A 332 -21.08 65.80 -25.42
N ALA A 333 -20.59 64.70 -25.99
CA ALA A 333 -20.05 64.69 -27.35
C ALA A 333 -21.10 65.12 -28.39
N ARG A 334 -22.34 64.64 -28.26
CA ARG A 334 -23.45 65.03 -29.14
C ARG A 334 -23.81 66.50 -29.00
N ALA A 335 -23.94 67.00 -27.78
CA ALA A 335 -24.27 68.41 -27.54
C ALA A 335 -23.17 69.37 -28.05
N ALA A 336 -21.90 68.96 -27.98
CA ALA A 336 -20.78 69.69 -28.56
C ALA A 336 -20.85 69.72 -30.11
N GLN A 337 -21.20 68.59 -30.76
CA GLN A 337 -21.39 68.51 -32.21
C GLN A 337 -22.56 69.38 -32.70
N GLU A 338 -23.66 69.43 -31.95
CA GLU A 338 -24.86 70.22 -32.28
C GLU A 338 -24.68 71.74 -32.01
N ARG A 339 -23.48 72.20 -31.61
CA ARG A 339 -23.14 73.62 -31.31
C ARG A 339 -24.06 74.27 -30.27
N ARG A 340 -24.60 73.49 -29.32
CA ARG A 340 -25.42 74.00 -28.20
C ARG A 340 -24.57 74.60 -27.07
N GLY A 341 -23.74 75.58 -27.40
CA GLY A 341 -22.71 76.14 -26.49
C GLY A 341 -23.23 76.57 -25.10
N PRO A 342 -24.32 77.36 -25.00
CA PRO A 342 -24.82 77.85 -23.71
C PRO A 342 -25.39 76.73 -22.82
N GLU A 343 -26.24 75.85 -23.37
CA GLU A 343 -26.82 74.71 -22.64
C GLU A 343 -25.75 73.69 -22.19
N LEU A 344 -24.69 73.53 -22.99
CA LEU A 344 -23.56 72.66 -22.67
C LEU A 344 -22.79 73.20 -21.46
N LEU A 345 -22.49 74.50 -21.44
CA LEU A 345 -21.73 75.14 -20.36
C LEU A 345 -22.46 75.10 -19.01
N GLU A 346 -23.79 75.22 -19.02
CA GLU A 346 -24.60 75.11 -17.79
C GLU A 346 -24.62 73.69 -17.21
N ARG A 347 -24.65 72.66 -18.06
CA ARG A 347 -24.76 71.24 -17.63
C ARG A 347 -23.42 70.57 -17.35
N LEU A 348 -22.34 71.08 -17.94
CA LEU A 348 -21.00 70.50 -17.86
C LEU A 348 -20.52 70.26 -16.42
N PRO A 349 -20.71 71.16 -15.44
CA PRO A 349 -20.28 70.91 -14.06
C PRO A 349 -20.96 69.68 -13.45
N ALA A 350 -22.29 69.54 -13.62
CA ALA A 350 -23.05 68.43 -13.06
C ALA A 350 -22.73 67.10 -13.75
N ASP A 351 -22.58 67.10 -15.09
CA ASP A 351 -22.20 65.90 -15.83
C ASP A 351 -20.75 65.47 -15.50
N LEU A 352 -19.80 66.41 -15.38
CA LEU A 352 -18.43 66.12 -14.92
C LEU A 352 -18.40 65.55 -13.50
N GLU A 353 -19.22 66.07 -12.59
CA GLU A 353 -19.31 65.55 -11.22
C GLU A 353 -19.82 64.09 -11.20
N VAL A 354 -20.83 63.77 -12.03
CA VAL A 354 -21.29 62.38 -12.20
C VAL A 354 -20.17 61.49 -12.74
N MET A 355 -19.45 61.95 -13.77
CA MET A 355 -18.36 61.19 -14.39
C MET A 355 -17.21 60.95 -13.40
N GLN A 356 -16.79 61.98 -12.66
CA GLN A 356 -15.75 61.86 -11.62
C GLN A 356 -16.14 60.87 -10.52
N ARG A 357 -17.40 60.87 -10.08
CA ARG A 357 -17.91 59.85 -9.14
C ARG A 357 -17.80 58.44 -9.70
N GLN A 358 -18.13 58.22 -10.99
CA GLN A 358 -17.99 56.90 -11.60
C GLN A 358 -16.53 56.46 -11.75
N VAL A 359 -15.62 57.38 -12.12
CA VAL A 359 -14.18 57.09 -12.19
C VAL A 359 -13.63 56.73 -10.82
N LYS A 360 -13.95 57.50 -9.78
CA LYS A 360 -13.53 57.19 -8.40
C LYS A 360 -14.02 55.80 -7.97
N ARG A 361 -15.29 55.48 -8.25
CA ARG A 361 -15.86 54.16 -7.97
C ARG A 361 -15.12 53.03 -8.72
N LEU A 362 -14.81 53.23 -10.00
CA LEU A 362 -14.07 52.25 -10.80
C LEU A 362 -12.65 52.01 -10.24
N SER A 363 -11.94 53.08 -9.85
CA SER A 363 -10.61 52.97 -9.25
C SER A 363 -10.63 52.19 -7.93
N THR A 364 -11.63 52.43 -7.06
CA THR A 364 -11.81 51.65 -5.83
C THR A 364 -12.08 50.17 -6.13
N LEU A 365 -12.99 49.86 -7.06
CA LEU A 365 -13.29 48.48 -7.46
C LEU A 365 -12.06 47.74 -8.00
N VAL A 366 -11.27 48.39 -8.86
CA VAL A 366 -10.04 47.79 -9.40
C VAL A 366 -9.03 47.53 -8.28
N GLY A 367 -8.86 48.46 -7.34
CA GLY A 367 -8.02 48.27 -6.16
C GLY A 367 -8.46 47.06 -5.32
N GLU A 368 -9.76 46.96 -5.01
CA GLU A 368 -10.32 45.83 -4.25
C GLU A 368 -10.10 44.49 -4.96
N LEU A 369 -10.27 44.43 -6.29
CA LEU A 369 -10.04 43.22 -7.08
C LEU A 369 -8.56 42.81 -7.10
N LEU A 370 -7.65 43.77 -7.20
CA LEU A 370 -6.21 43.52 -7.13
C LEU A 370 -5.81 43.00 -5.74
N ASP A 371 -6.36 43.58 -4.67
CA ASP A 371 -6.10 43.11 -3.31
C ASP A 371 -6.56 41.67 -3.10
N VAL A 372 -7.78 41.33 -3.55
CA VAL A 372 -8.27 39.95 -3.47
C VAL A 372 -7.39 38.99 -4.25
N THR A 373 -6.85 39.42 -5.40
CA THR A 373 -5.95 38.61 -6.21
C THR A 373 -4.61 38.37 -5.50
N LEU A 374 -3.99 39.43 -4.97
CA LEU A 374 -2.72 39.36 -4.23
C LEU A 374 -2.85 38.55 -2.93
N ILE A 375 -3.97 38.69 -2.22
CA ILE A 375 -4.28 37.91 -1.02
C ILE A 375 -4.45 36.43 -1.38
N SER A 376 -5.25 36.13 -2.41
CA SER A 376 -5.55 34.74 -2.77
C SER A 376 -4.35 33.99 -3.36
N SER A 377 -3.38 34.70 -3.94
CA SER A 377 -2.12 34.12 -4.42
C SER A 377 -1.03 34.03 -3.36
N GLY A 378 -1.28 34.51 -2.13
CA GLY A 378 -0.27 34.58 -1.06
C GLY A 378 0.88 35.55 -1.36
N GLN A 379 0.69 36.49 -2.29
CA GLN A 379 1.71 37.45 -2.73
C GLN A 379 1.59 38.81 -2.04
N LEU A 380 0.65 38.97 -1.11
CA LEU A 380 0.53 40.18 -0.30
C LEU A 380 1.80 40.37 0.54
N ARG A 381 2.64 41.33 0.15
CA ARG A 381 3.80 41.76 0.94
C ARG A 381 3.40 42.98 1.76
N LEU A 382 3.71 42.94 3.05
CA LEU A 382 3.52 44.07 3.95
C LEU A 382 4.78 44.92 3.99
N GLU A 383 4.59 46.23 4.03
CA GLU A 383 5.66 47.21 4.24
C GLU A 383 5.44 47.86 5.62
N PRO A 384 5.88 47.20 6.72
CA PRO A 384 5.66 47.73 8.06
C PRO A 384 6.48 49.01 8.28
N GLU A 385 5.80 50.04 8.78
CA GLU A 385 6.40 51.29 9.20
C GLU A 385 5.84 51.73 10.58
N PRO A 386 6.51 52.67 11.28
CA PRO A 386 5.96 53.25 12.50
C PRO A 386 4.67 54.01 12.21
N VAL A 387 3.55 53.56 12.77
CA VAL A 387 2.22 54.17 12.59
C VAL A 387 1.63 54.48 13.95
N ASP A 388 1.23 55.74 14.16
CA ASP A 388 0.34 56.14 15.24
C ASP A 388 -1.11 55.85 14.84
N LEU A 389 -1.73 54.87 15.50
CA LEU A 389 -3.07 54.39 15.19
C LEU A 389 -4.13 55.47 15.42
N GLY A 390 -4.03 56.24 16.50
CA GLY A 390 -4.97 57.31 16.81
C GLY A 390 -4.90 58.41 15.76
N ALA A 391 -3.69 58.84 15.41
CA ALA A 391 -3.48 59.83 14.35
C ALA A 391 -3.98 59.35 12.98
N LEU A 392 -3.74 58.09 12.62
CA LEU A 392 -4.23 57.52 11.36
C LEU A 392 -5.76 57.47 11.30
N VAL A 393 -6.41 57.00 12.38
CA VAL A 393 -7.88 56.93 12.42
C VAL A 393 -8.49 58.33 12.33
N GLN A 394 -7.91 59.33 13.01
CA GLN A 394 -8.34 60.72 12.94
C GLN A 394 -8.16 61.30 11.52
N GLU A 395 -7.02 61.03 10.87
CA GLU A 395 -6.74 61.47 9.51
C GLU A 395 -7.74 60.89 8.50
N VAL A 396 -8.05 59.59 8.63
CA VAL A 396 -9.06 58.95 7.78
C VAL A 396 -10.44 59.56 8.06
N ALA A 397 -10.83 59.74 9.33
CA ALA A 397 -12.12 60.32 9.71
C ALA A 397 -12.33 61.72 9.10
N ALA A 398 -11.30 62.57 9.12
CA ALA A 398 -11.34 63.91 8.54
C ALA A 398 -11.67 63.89 7.03
N ARG A 399 -11.21 62.88 6.28
CA ARG A 399 -11.50 62.73 4.84
C ARG A 399 -12.98 62.40 4.57
N PHE A 400 -13.70 61.89 5.57
CA PHE A 400 -15.12 61.55 5.47
C PHE A 400 -16.06 62.66 5.97
N GLU A 401 -15.56 63.82 6.46
CA GLU A 401 -16.40 64.92 6.94
C GLU A 401 -17.43 65.40 5.91
N GLY A 402 -17.04 65.52 4.64
CA GLY A 402 -17.95 65.91 3.57
C GLY A 402 -19.08 64.91 3.34
N GLU A 403 -18.82 63.61 3.52
CA GLU A 403 -19.84 62.56 3.42
C GLU A 403 -20.71 62.48 4.68
N SER A 404 -20.11 62.66 5.86
CA SER A 404 -20.80 62.78 7.16
C SER A 404 -21.84 63.90 7.11
N GLN A 405 -21.47 65.09 6.63
CA GLN A 405 -22.38 66.22 6.46
C GLN A 405 -23.51 65.92 5.46
N ARG A 406 -23.16 65.31 4.32
CA ARG A 406 -24.13 64.96 3.27
C ARG A 406 -25.16 63.92 3.73
N THR A 407 -24.76 63.00 4.60
CA THR A 407 -25.62 61.91 5.12
C THR A 407 -26.31 62.26 6.43
N GLY A 408 -25.93 63.36 7.08
CA GLY A 408 -26.46 63.76 8.39
C GLY A 408 -25.98 62.86 9.53
N THR A 409 -24.81 62.24 9.37
CA THR A 409 -24.29 61.17 10.22
C THR A 409 -23.00 61.65 10.90
N PRO A 410 -23.06 62.31 12.06
CA PRO A 410 -21.90 62.93 12.69
C PRO A 410 -20.87 61.89 13.15
N ILE A 411 -19.58 62.16 12.93
CA ILE A 411 -18.48 61.30 13.39
C ILE A 411 -17.96 61.83 14.73
N GLN A 412 -17.99 61.00 15.77
CA GLN A 412 -17.49 61.28 17.11
C GLN A 412 -16.24 60.45 17.35
N ALA A 413 -15.09 61.09 17.55
CA ALA A 413 -13.81 60.41 17.72
C ALA A 413 -13.23 60.68 19.11
N GLU A 414 -13.01 59.62 19.87
CA GLU A 414 -12.32 59.62 21.17
C GLU A 414 -10.96 58.92 20.99
N LEU A 415 -9.93 59.69 20.63
CA LEU A 415 -8.62 59.19 20.17
C LEU A 415 -7.45 59.82 20.94
N ASP A 416 -7.60 60.01 22.24
CA ASP A 416 -6.64 60.73 23.08
C ASP A 416 -5.36 59.91 23.41
N GLU A 417 -5.40 58.59 23.21
CA GLU A 417 -4.26 57.70 23.46
C GLU A 417 -3.35 57.57 22.23
N VAL A 418 -2.07 57.92 22.39
CA VAL A 418 -1.04 57.73 21.36
C VAL A 418 -0.61 56.26 21.33
N VAL A 419 -0.94 55.57 20.24
CA VAL A 419 -0.68 54.14 20.07
C VAL A 419 0.19 53.91 18.84
N VAL A 420 1.51 53.85 19.06
CA VAL A 420 2.47 53.64 17.97
C VAL A 420 2.84 52.14 17.86
N GLY A 421 2.72 51.60 16.66
CA GLY A 421 3.13 50.23 16.33
C GLY A 421 3.80 50.12 14.96
N GLN A 422 4.28 48.92 14.62
CA GLN A 422 4.90 48.59 13.33
C GLN A 422 3.88 47.89 12.44
N TRP A 423 3.26 48.63 11.52
CA TRP A 423 2.21 48.13 10.65
C TRP A 423 2.31 48.73 9.26
N ASP A 424 1.65 48.10 8.30
CA ASP A 424 1.52 48.66 6.97
C ASP A 424 0.45 49.76 6.99
N ARG A 425 0.90 51.02 6.87
CA ARG A 425 0.03 52.20 6.92
C ARG A 425 -1.06 52.18 5.86
N MET A 426 -0.73 51.77 4.62
CA MET A 426 -1.69 51.71 3.52
C MET A 426 -2.80 50.71 3.83
N ARG A 427 -2.46 49.54 4.38
CA ARG A 427 -3.42 48.48 4.72
C ARG A 427 -4.30 48.85 5.91
N LEU A 428 -3.75 49.55 6.89
CA LEU A 428 -4.54 50.10 8.00
C LEU A 428 -5.47 51.21 7.55
N GLU A 429 -4.99 52.14 6.73
CA GLU A 429 -5.82 53.21 6.17
C GLU A 429 -7.02 52.63 5.40
N GLN A 430 -6.78 51.58 4.62
CA GLN A 430 -7.82 50.84 3.91
C GLN A 430 -8.83 50.17 4.85
N ALA A 431 -8.36 49.53 5.94
CA ALA A 431 -9.22 48.90 6.94
C ALA A 431 -10.13 49.93 7.62
N VAL A 432 -9.57 51.04 8.10
CA VAL A 432 -10.33 52.13 8.74
C VAL A 432 -11.33 52.74 7.75
N SER A 433 -10.89 53.05 6.53
CA SER A 433 -11.74 53.66 5.50
C SER A 433 -12.92 52.77 5.15
N ASN A 434 -12.72 51.46 5.02
CA ASN A 434 -13.81 50.53 4.70
C ASN A 434 -14.81 50.40 5.87
N LEU A 435 -14.34 50.30 7.10
CA LEU A 435 -15.23 50.23 8.26
C LEU A 435 -16.04 51.52 8.44
N LEU A 436 -15.40 52.68 8.28
CA LEU A 436 -16.06 53.98 8.38
C LEU A 436 -17.06 54.21 7.24
N ALA A 437 -16.71 53.86 5.99
CA ALA A 437 -17.62 53.93 4.87
C ALA A 437 -18.88 53.06 5.09
N ASN A 438 -18.71 51.86 5.65
CA ASN A 438 -19.85 51.00 6.01
C ASN A 438 -20.70 51.62 7.13
N ALA A 439 -20.07 52.15 8.18
CA ALA A 439 -20.79 52.80 9.29
C ALA A 439 -21.64 54.00 8.80
N LEU A 440 -21.08 54.86 7.94
CA LEU A 440 -21.82 56.00 7.36
C LEU A 440 -22.96 55.56 6.43
N LYS A 441 -22.74 54.48 5.69
CA LYS A 441 -23.71 53.94 4.72
C LYS A 441 -24.92 53.28 5.39
N TYR A 442 -24.70 52.56 6.48
CA TYR A 442 -25.74 51.78 7.18
C TYR A 442 -26.30 52.48 8.43
N GLY A 443 -25.61 53.49 8.94
CA GLY A 443 -25.98 54.33 10.09
C GLY A 443 -26.55 55.69 9.74
N VAL A 444 -27.16 55.86 8.56
CA VAL A 444 -27.66 57.16 8.06
C VAL A 444 -28.49 57.88 9.13
N GLY A 445 -28.11 59.13 9.44
CA GLY A 445 -28.80 59.99 10.40
C GLY A 445 -28.45 59.76 11.88
N HIS A 446 -27.56 58.82 12.18
CA HIS A 446 -27.13 58.49 13.55
C HIS A 446 -25.63 58.76 13.72
N PRO A 447 -25.11 58.96 14.94
CA PRO A 447 -23.68 59.16 15.14
C PRO A 447 -22.87 57.89 14.85
N VAL A 448 -21.66 58.06 14.32
CA VAL A 448 -20.63 57.03 14.22
C VAL A 448 -19.56 57.32 15.27
N HIS A 449 -19.27 56.34 16.13
CA HIS A 449 -18.31 56.45 17.22
C HIS A 449 -17.00 55.76 16.85
N LEU A 450 -15.89 56.49 16.96
CA LEU A 450 -14.53 56.01 16.72
C LEU A 450 -13.76 56.04 18.05
N GLN A 451 -13.13 54.92 18.38
CA GLN A 451 -12.27 54.78 19.55
C GLN A 451 -11.01 54.04 19.16
N ALA A 452 -9.89 54.39 19.78
CA ALA A 452 -8.64 53.66 19.68
C ALA A 452 -7.97 53.63 21.04
N GLY A 453 -7.21 52.57 21.28
CA GLY A 453 -6.43 52.45 22.51
C GLY A 453 -5.51 51.24 22.46
N ARG A 454 -4.86 50.97 23.59
CA ARG A 454 -4.01 49.79 23.72
C ARG A 454 -4.30 49.01 25.00
N THR A 455 -3.95 47.74 24.95
CA THR A 455 -3.85 46.85 26.09
C THR A 455 -2.40 46.42 26.25
N ALA A 456 -2.09 45.61 27.27
CA ALA A 456 -0.73 45.07 27.46
C ALA A 456 -0.23 44.25 26.26
N GLU A 457 -1.14 43.64 25.49
CA GLU A 457 -0.80 42.70 24.43
C GLU A 457 -1.14 43.23 23.01
N HIS A 458 -2.14 44.09 22.88
CA HIS A 458 -2.68 44.50 21.58
C HIS A 458 -3.05 45.99 21.54
N ALA A 459 -2.80 46.62 20.39
CA ALA A 459 -3.41 47.88 19.99
C ALA A 459 -4.78 47.58 19.37
N TRP A 460 -5.76 48.47 19.55
CA TRP A 460 -7.09 48.27 18.97
C TRP A 460 -7.71 49.58 18.53
N PHE A 461 -8.59 49.48 17.54
CA PHE A 461 -9.54 50.55 17.20
C PHE A 461 -10.92 49.96 16.96
N SER A 462 -11.96 50.74 17.19
CA SER A 462 -13.33 50.34 16.92
C SER A 462 -14.10 51.40 16.16
N VAL A 463 -14.95 50.93 15.26
CA VAL A 463 -15.94 51.73 14.54
C VAL A 463 -17.31 51.21 14.93
N ARG A 464 -18.12 52.08 15.56
CA ARG A 464 -19.48 51.77 15.97
C ARG A 464 -20.47 52.66 15.24
N ASP A 465 -21.45 52.05 14.60
CA ASP A 465 -22.65 52.72 14.10
C ASP A 465 -23.86 52.39 14.97
N GLU A 466 -24.91 53.21 14.86
CA GLU A 466 -26.23 52.99 15.46
C GLU A 466 -27.29 52.73 14.37
N GLY A 467 -26.87 52.09 13.29
CA GLY A 467 -27.70 51.84 12.11
C GLY A 467 -28.58 50.60 12.21
N ILE A 468 -28.85 50.01 11.04
CA ILE A 468 -29.73 48.84 10.90
C ILE A 468 -29.23 47.58 11.62
N GLY A 469 -27.93 47.51 11.96
CA GLY A 469 -27.30 46.32 12.52
C GLY A 469 -27.25 45.12 11.55
N ILE A 470 -26.68 44.02 12.02
CA ILE A 470 -26.39 42.81 11.25
C ILE A 470 -27.11 41.63 11.94
N PRO A 471 -27.93 40.85 11.20
CA PRO A 471 -28.54 39.63 11.70
C PRO A 471 -27.49 38.63 12.23
N LEU A 472 -27.81 37.91 13.32
CA LEU A 472 -26.87 36.96 13.96
C LEU A 472 -26.42 35.83 13.02
N ASP A 473 -27.28 35.39 12.10
CA ASP A 473 -26.99 34.38 11.07
C ASP A 473 -26.11 34.90 9.92
N ALA A 474 -25.93 36.22 9.83
CA ALA A 474 -25.06 36.87 8.85
C ALA A 474 -23.69 37.23 9.43
N VAL A 475 -23.54 37.42 10.75
CA VAL A 475 -22.30 37.86 11.42
C VAL A 475 -21.05 37.07 11.02
N GLY A 476 -21.15 35.74 10.88
CA GLY A 476 -20.02 34.91 10.44
C GLY A 476 -19.70 35.05 8.95
N ARG A 477 -20.71 35.32 8.12
CA ARG A 477 -20.60 35.34 6.65
C ARG A 477 -20.18 36.68 6.09
N ILE A 478 -20.41 37.80 6.78
CA ILE A 478 -20.10 39.15 6.26
C ILE A 478 -18.62 39.38 5.89
N PHE A 479 -17.71 38.53 6.39
CA PHE A 479 -16.29 38.62 6.10
C PHE A 479 -15.84 37.64 5.00
N GLU A 480 -16.74 36.82 4.46
CA GLU A 480 -16.47 35.95 3.31
C GLU A 480 -16.55 36.73 1.99
N LYS A 481 -15.93 36.22 0.94
CA LYS A 481 -15.91 36.88 -0.37
C LYS A 481 -17.33 36.97 -0.92
N PHE A 482 -17.72 38.14 -1.44
CA PHE A 482 -19.01 38.40 -2.10
C PHE A 482 -20.25 38.29 -1.20
N GLU A 483 -20.06 38.01 0.08
CA GLU A 483 -21.17 37.90 1.03
C GLU A 483 -21.71 39.26 1.44
N ARG A 484 -23.03 39.31 1.63
CA ARG A 484 -23.76 40.56 1.91
C ARG A 484 -24.90 40.31 2.90
N ALA A 485 -24.90 41.03 4.02
CA ALA A 485 -25.95 40.94 5.03
C ALA A 485 -27.28 41.62 4.64
N VAL A 486 -27.29 42.48 3.62
CA VAL A 486 -28.45 43.30 3.22
C VAL A 486 -28.66 43.26 1.71
N SER A 487 -29.93 43.11 1.30
CA SER A 487 -30.38 42.90 -0.09
C SER A 487 -29.89 43.95 -1.09
N GLU A 488 -29.69 43.53 -2.35
CA GLU A 488 -29.15 44.31 -3.48
C GLU A 488 -29.86 45.64 -3.79
N ARG A 489 -31.14 45.78 -3.40
CA ARG A 489 -32.01 46.85 -3.90
C ARG A 489 -31.73 48.25 -3.35
N HIS A 490 -30.92 48.40 -2.30
CA HIS A 490 -30.72 49.71 -1.64
C HIS A 490 -29.26 50.17 -1.53
N TYR A 491 -28.28 49.30 -1.72
CA TYR A 491 -26.88 49.60 -1.40
C TYR A 491 -25.91 48.92 -2.38
N GLY A 492 -25.14 49.67 -3.17
CA GLY A 492 -24.14 49.11 -4.11
C GLY A 492 -22.83 48.67 -3.45
N GLY A 493 -22.09 47.73 -4.06
CA GLY A 493 -20.75 47.27 -3.64
C GLY A 493 -20.49 45.78 -3.89
N LEU A 494 -19.22 45.40 -4.10
CA LEU A 494 -18.76 44.03 -4.43
C LEU A 494 -18.86 43.01 -3.27
N GLY A 495 -19.15 43.45 -2.03
CA GLY A 495 -19.09 42.57 -0.85
C GLY A 495 -17.66 42.14 -0.48
N LEU A 496 -16.64 42.82 -1.00
CA LEU A 496 -15.23 42.48 -0.77
C LEU A 496 -14.56 43.30 0.32
N GLY A 497 -15.12 44.47 0.67
CA GLY A 497 -14.48 45.39 1.63
C GLY A 497 -14.15 44.72 2.95
N LEU A 498 -15.15 44.13 3.64
CA LEU A 498 -14.93 43.47 4.94
C LEU A 498 -14.01 42.25 4.83
N TYR A 499 -14.09 41.50 3.73
CA TYR A 499 -13.14 40.41 3.44
C TYR A 499 -11.70 40.95 3.36
N VAL A 500 -11.45 41.99 2.55
CA VAL A 500 -10.12 42.62 2.40
C VAL A 500 -9.64 43.19 3.73
N THR A 501 -10.51 43.85 4.51
CA THR A 501 -10.18 44.32 5.87
C THR A 501 -9.73 43.18 6.77
N ARG A 502 -10.47 42.06 6.81
CA ARG A 502 -10.10 40.89 7.63
C ARG A 502 -8.75 40.32 7.19
N GLN A 503 -8.48 40.26 5.90
CA GLN A 503 -7.23 39.73 5.36
C GLN A 503 -6.04 40.66 5.63
N ASN A 504 -6.20 41.98 5.46
CA ASN A 504 -5.19 42.97 5.83
C ASN A 504 -4.83 42.87 7.31
N VAL A 505 -5.84 42.82 8.18
CA VAL A 505 -5.65 42.70 9.63
C VAL A 505 -4.95 41.39 10.00
N ARG A 506 -5.36 40.26 9.41
CA ARG A 506 -4.72 38.95 9.62
C ARG A 506 -3.28 38.91 9.12
N ALA A 507 -3.00 39.52 7.96
CA ALA A 507 -1.64 39.61 7.43
C ALA A 507 -0.72 40.34 8.41
N MET A 508 -1.24 41.35 9.11
CA MET A 508 -0.53 42.08 10.19
C MET A 508 -0.53 41.34 11.54
N GLY A 509 -0.99 40.08 11.60
CA GLY A 509 -1.05 39.29 12.83
C GLY A 509 -2.20 39.66 13.78
N GLY A 510 -3.16 40.46 13.32
CA GLY A 510 -4.30 40.93 14.10
C GLY A 510 -5.58 40.11 13.91
N THR A 511 -6.64 40.56 14.58
CA THR A 511 -8.00 40.03 14.48
C THR A 511 -9.03 41.15 14.31
N ILE A 512 -10.15 40.85 13.66
CA ILE A 512 -11.31 41.75 13.58
C ILE A 512 -12.54 40.99 14.06
N ASP A 513 -13.28 41.60 14.97
CA ASP A 513 -14.55 41.09 15.49
C ASP A 513 -15.68 42.08 15.20
N VAL A 514 -16.91 41.57 15.23
CA VAL A 514 -18.11 42.38 15.14
C VAL A 514 -19.08 42.01 16.26
N ARG A 515 -19.67 43.02 16.88
CA ARG A 515 -20.83 42.90 17.78
C ARG A 515 -21.96 43.69 17.17
N SER A 516 -23.10 43.07 16.93
CA SER A 516 -24.24 43.76 16.33
C SER A 516 -25.56 43.21 16.83
N THR A 517 -26.53 44.11 16.96
CA THR A 517 -27.92 43.78 17.25
C THR A 517 -28.79 44.44 16.19
N LEU A 518 -29.71 43.68 15.60
CA LEU A 518 -30.58 44.20 14.55
C LEU A 518 -31.38 45.41 15.07
N GLY A 519 -31.31 46.52 14.34
CA GLY A 519 -31.95 47.80 14.68
C GLY A 519 -31.22 48.64 15.74
N GLN A 520 -30.05 48.22 16.23
CA GLN A 520 -29.23 48.99 17.19
C GLN A 520 -27.80 49.26 16.71
N GLY A 521 -27.50 48.94 15.44
CA GLY A 521 -26.20 49.13 14.82
C GLY A 521 -25.19 48.00 15.01
N ALA A 522 -23.97 48.25 14.55
CA ALA A 522 -22.85 47.33 14.64
C ALA A 522 -21.60 48.01 15.23
N THR A 523 -20.77 47.23 15.91
CA THR A 523 -19.46 47.64 16.40
C THR A 523 -18.43 46.68 15.86
N PHE A 524 -17.55 47.18 14.99
CA PHE A 524 -16.38 46.46 14.51
C PHE A 524 -15.19 46.82 15.38
N THR A 525 -14.45 45.82 15.85
CA THR A 525 -13.24 46.02 16.66
C THR A 525 -12.08 45.31 16.00
N VAL A 526 -11.05 46.06 15.62
CA VAL A 526 -9.79 45.53 15.10
C VAL A 526 -8.77 45.52 16.23
N ARG A 527 -8.05 44.40 16.39
CA ARG A 527 -6.94 44.24 17.33
C ARG A 527 -5.69 43.87 16.56
N LEU A 528 -4.58 44.53 16.85
CA LEU A 528 -3.28 44.34 16.23
C LEU A 528 -2.24 44.07 17.32
N PRO A 529 -1.26 43.20 17.07
CA PRO A 529 -0.21 42.94 18.04
C PRO A 529 0.63 44.21 18.25
N CYS A 530 0.87 44.57 19.51
CA CYS A 530 1.90 45.54 19.85
C CYS A 530 3.26 44.84 19.68
N GLN A 531 3.89 44.96 18.50
CA GLN A 531 5.28 44.51 18.38
C GLN A 531 6.14 45.43 19.25
N VAL A 532 6.48 44.97 20.46
CA VAL A 532 7.55 45.55 21.26
C VAL A 532 8.82 45.36 20.43
N SER A 533 9.42 46.45 19.94
CA SER A 533 10.72 46.34 19.30
C SER A 533 11.67 45.67 20.29
N SER A 534 12.35 44.61 19.82
CA SER A 534 13.30 43.83 20.60
C SER A 534 14.53 44.63 21.07
N GLU A 535 14.57 45.94 20.85
CA GLU A 535 15.65 46.83 21.29
C GLU A 535 15.47 47.35 22.72
N SER A 536 14.24 47.42 23.26
CA SER A 536 14.05 47.83 24.68
C SER A 536 14.31 46.71 25.69
N ALA A 537 14.10 45.44 25.31
CA ALA A 537 14.42 44.29 26.16
C ALA A 537 15.94 44.08 26.36
N ALA A 538 16.78 44.67 25.51
CA ALA A 538 18.24 44.64 25.66
C ALA A 538 18.78 45.69 26.64
N ARG A 539 18.04 46.78 26.91
CA ARG A 539 18.44 47.80 27.89
C ARG A 539 18.04 47.45 29.33
N GLU A 540 16.96 46.71 29.53
CA GLU A 540 16.51 46.29 30.87
C GLU A 540 17.28 45.08 31.43
N LYS A 541 18.02 44.34 30.59
CA LYS A 541 18.98 43.31 31.05
C LYS A 541 20.41 43.84 31.25
N ALA A 542 20.64 45.13 31.02
CA ALA A 542 21.95 45.76 31.13
C ALA A 542 21.98 46.90 32.19
N SER A 543 20.96 47.01 33.04
CA SER A 543 20.92 47.96 34.16
C SER A 543 20.79 47.27 35.50
#